data_AF-A0A3B8W8X3-F1
#
_entry.id   AF-A0A3B8W8X3-F1
#
_cell.length_a   1.000
_cell.length_b   1.000
_cell.length_c   1.000
_cell.angle_alpha   90.00
_cell.angle_beta   90.00
_cell.angle_gamma   90.00
#
_symmetry.space_group_name_H-M   'P 1'
#
loop_
_entity.id
_entity.type
_entity.pdbx_description
1 polymer ?
#
loop_
_entity_poly.entity_id
_entity_poly.type
_entity_poly.pdbx_seq_one_letter_code
_entity_poly.pdbx_strand_id
1 'polypeptide(L)'
;MMRILIFLLLSQWAFAQREFTLVMLHKRQDLPAMPKEEVDKLMQGHFANMEKLHKEGHLVAAGPFEGGGGIFIFNSTNRADIDRWLADDPGVQAQRWRLEVLPYKPVIGSICAVSEPYQMVNYSFIRFVPQLTKDNQRDATRLFLAHQYLISGLNTSKVIITHVQMGELEDLVIATEAINADRFATDPAVQQGLLAVEAKKLFIAKGSFCEK
;
A
#
# COMPACT_ATOMS: atom_id res chain seq x y z
N MET A 1 30.32 -42.39 -34.93
CA MET A 1 28.98 -41.76 -34.87
C MET A 1 29.02 -40.63 -33.85
N MET A 2 28.87 -39.40 -34.34
CA MET A 2 28.91 -38.14 -33.60
C MET A 2 27.67 -37.99 -32.73
N ARG A 3 27.80 -37.88 -31.39
CA ARG A 3 26.69 -37.48 -30.51
C ARG A 3 26.84 -35.99 -30.23
N ILE A 4 26.10 -35.19 -30.99
CA ILE A 4 25.92 -33.76 -30.75
C ILE A 4 25.00 -33.62 -29.53
N LEU A 5 25.56 -33.27 -28.37
CA LEU A 5 24.79 -32.83 -27.21
C LEU A 5 24.36 -31.37 -27.44
N ILE A 6 23.11 -31.17 -27.82
CA ILE A 6 22.49 -29.83 -27.90
C ILE A 6 22.14 -29.41 -26.47
N PHE A 7 22.95 -28.54 -25.87
CA PHE A 7 22.60 -27.84 -24.63
C PHE A 7 21.60 -26.73 -24.97
N LEU A 8 20.31 -27.00 -24.75
CA LEU A 8 19.25 -25.98 -24.75
C LEU A 8 19.43 -25.09 -23.51
N LEU A 9 20.15 -23.98 -23.66
CA LEU A 9 20.14 -22.86 -22.73
C LEU A 9 18.78 -22.14 -22.84
N LEU A 10 17.79 -22.66 -22.12
CA LEU A 10 16.56 -21.93 -21.80
C LEU A 10 16.93 -20.81 -20.82
N SER A 11 17.20 -19.62 -21.34
CA SER A 11 17.24 -18.41 -20.53
C SER A 11 15.83 -18.16 -19.99
N GLN A 12 15.60 -18.58 -18.74
CA GLN A 12 14.42 -18.18 -17.99
C GLN A 12 14.57 -16.71 -17.65
N TRP A 13 14.06 -15.84 -18.53
CA TRP A 13 13.75 -14.46 -18.17
C TRP A 13 12.57 -14.48 -17.21
N ALA A 14 12.84 -14.79 -15.94
CA ALA A 14 11.90 -14.50 -14.88
C ALA A 14 11.84 -12.97 -14.76
N PHE A 15 10.83 -12.34 -15.34
CA PHE A 15 10.49 -10.95 -15.03
C PHE A 15 10.07 -10.93 -13.56
N ALA A 16 10.98 -10.60 -12.66
CA ALA A 16 10.63 -10.35 -11.27
C ALA A 16 9.69 -9.15 -11.24
N GLN A 17 8.48 -9.35 -10.72
CA GLN A 17 7.54 -8.26 -10.50
C GLN A 17 8.16 -7.29 -9.49
N ARG A 18 8.19 -6.00 -9.84
CA ARG A 18 8.85 -4.98 -9.01
C ARG A 18 8.09 -4.83 -7.69
N GLU A 19 8.80 -5.03 -6.59
CA GLU A 19 8.28 -4.88 -5.24
C GLU A 19 8.65 -3.49 -4.67
N PHE A 20 7.77 -2.98 -3.82
CA PHE A 20 7.89 -1.67 -3.18
C PHE A 20 7.70 -1.85 -1.66
N THR A 21 7.88 -0.76 -0.91
CA THR A 21 7.54 -0.72 0.52
C THR A 21 6.44 0.29 0.76
N LEU A 22 5.35 -0.14 1.39
CA LEU A 22 4.31 0.72 1.93
C LEU A 22 4.69 1.10 3.37
N VAL A 23 4.63 2.38 3.68
CA VAL A 23 4.71 2.88 5.06
C VAL A 23 3.40 3.57 5.38
N MET A 24 2.67 3.05 6.37
CA MET A 24 1.49 3.70 6.90
C MET A 24 1.86 4.61 8.07
N LEU A 25 1.40 5.85 8.01
CA LEU A 25 1.57 6.86 9.04
C LEU A 25 0.30 6.94 9.87
N HIS A 26 0.29 6.30 11.04
CA HIS A 26 -0.87 6.31 11.94
C HIS A 26 -0.80 7.50 12.87
N LYS A 27 -1.71 8.48 12.72
CA LYS A 27 -1.74 9.69 13.54
C LYS A 27 -1.85 9.33 15.03
N ARG A 28 -0.94 9.85 15.85
CA ARG A 28 -0.99 9.70 17.29
C ARG A 28 -2.00 10.66 17.92
N GLN A 29 -2.86 10.12 18.77
CA GLN A 29 -3.86 10.86 19.54
C GLN A 29 -3.47 11.01 21.02
N ASP A 30 -2.43 10.29 21.45
CA ASP A 30 -1.91 10.25 22.82
C ASP A 30 -0.93 11.41 23.14
N LEU A 31 -0.62 12.25 22.16
CA LEU A 31 0.28 13.39 22.33
C LEU A 31 -0.48 14.67 22.67
N PRO A 32 0.08 15.54 23.53
CA PRO A 32 -0.46 16.87 23.76
C PRO A 32 -0.68 17.63 22.45
N ALA A 33 -1.70 18.49 22.46
CA ALA A 33 -1.90 19.47 21.42
C ALA A 33 -0.67 20.38 21.33
N MET A 34 -0.27 20.68 20.10
CA MET A 34 0.88 21.53 19.80
C MET A 34 0.36 22.86 19.21
N PRO A 35 1.03 23.99 19.48
CA PRO A 35 0.68 25.26 18.86
C PRO A 35 0.65 25.15 17.33
N LYS A 36 -0.28 25.87 16.69
CA LYS A 36 -0.45 25.81 15.23
C LYS A 36 0.84 26.12 14.47
N GLU A 37 1.60 27.11 14.91
CA GLU A 37 2.86 27.51 14.28
C GLU A 37 3.90 26.37 14.29
N GLU A 38 4.02 25.64 15.40
CA GLU A 38 4.91 24.49 15.49
C GLU A 38 4.45 23.34 14.60
N VAL A 39 3.14 23.08 14.53
CA VAL A 39 2.56 22.08 13.61
C VAL A 39 2.85 22.46 12.16
N ASP A 40 2.63 23.72 11.79
CA ASP A 40 2.84 24.21 10.42
C ASP A 40 4.33 24.07 10.03
N LYS A 41 5.26 24.38 10.94
CA LYS A 41 6.70 24.21 10.72
C LYS A 41 7.09 22.73 10.53
N LEU A 42 6.54 21.82 11.35
CA LEU A 42 6.77 20.38 11.19
C LEU A 42 6.23 19.88 9.85
N MET A 43 5.03 20.31 9.46
CA MET A 43 4.43 19.90 8.19
C MET A 43 5.17 20.46 6.98
N GLN A 44 5.69 21.68 7.05
CA GLN A 44 6.55 22.24 6.01
C GLN A 44 7.81 21.38 5.81
N GLY A 45 8.45 20.98 6.91
CA GLY A 45 9.61 20.09 6.88
C GLY A 45 9.29 18.70 6.34
N HIS A 46 8.14 18.14 6.73
CA HIS A 46 7.61 16.88 6.21
C HIS A 46 7.44 16.93 4.67
N PHE A 47 6.78 17.97 4.14
CA PHE A 47 6.60 18.12 2.70
C PHE A 47 7.93 18.33 1.95
N ALA A 48 8.87 19.10 2.53
CA ALA A 48 10.19 19.27 1.94
C ALA A 48 10.97 17.95 1.86
N ASN A 49 10.87 17.10 2.89
CA ASN A 49 11.47 15.77 2.87
C ASN A 49 10.84 14.88 1.80
N MET A 50 9.51 14.89 1.68
CA MET A 50 8.80 14.16 0.61
C MET A 50 9.26 14.58 -0.78
N GLU A 51 9.39 15.89 -1.02
CA GLU A 51 9.84 16.44 -2.30
C GLU A 51 11.28 16.01 -2.63
N LYS A 52 12.19 16.08 -1.65
CA LYS A 52 13.56 15.56 -1.78
C LYS A 52 13.56 14.08 -2.17
N LEU A 53 12.86 13.24 -1.41
CA LEU A 53 12.83 11.79 -1.64
C LEU A 53 12.17 11.43 -2.99
N HIS A 54 11.20 12.23 -3.44
CA HIS A 54 10.60 12.07 -4.76
C HIS A 54 11.60 12.40 -5.88
N LYS A 55 12.32 13.53 -5.77
CA LYS A 55 13.37 13.94 -6.73
C LYS A 55 14.52 12.93 -6.79
N GLU A 56 14.87 12.31 -5.67
CA GLU A 56 15.88 11.24 -5.57
C GLU A 56 15.37 9.88 -6.09
N GLY A 57 14.08 9.77 -6.44
CA GLY A 57 13.46 8.53 -6.93
C GLY A 57 13.23 7.47 -5.86
N HIS A 58 13.32 7.85 -4.59
CA HIS A 58 13.10 6.98 -3.44
C HIS A 58 11.61 6.87 -3.11
N LEU A 59 10.88 7.99 -3.12
CA LEU A 59 9.45 8.05 -2.84
C LEU A 59 8.64 8.10 -4.15
N VAL A 60 7.88 7.03 -4.43
CA VAL A 60 7.07 6.93 -5.65
C VAL A 60 5.78 7.73 -5.52
N ALA A 61 5.08 7.52 -4.41
CA ALA A 61 3.77 8.11 -4.18
C ALA A 61 3.56 8.33 -2.68
N ALA A 62 2.79 9.37 -2.35
CA ALA A 62 2.46 9.73 -0.98
C ALA A 62 1.14 10.49 -0.94
N GLY A 63 0.37 10.29 0.13
CA GLY A 63 -0.91 10.95 0.28
C GLY A 63 -1.49 10.81 1.67
N PRO A 64 -2.16 11.85 2.21
CA PRO A 64 -2.83 11.76 3.49
C PRO A 64 -4.13 10.95 3.41
N PHE A 65 -4.50 10.35 4.53
CA PHE A 65 -5.87 9.87 4.73
C PHE A 65 -6.77 11.00 5.24
N GLU A 66 -8.06 10.94 4.89
CA GLU A 66 -9.07 11.74 5.59
C GLU A 66 -9.08 11.40 7.09
N GLY A 67 -9.12 12.43 7.94
CA GLY A 67 -8.98 12.28 9.41
C GLY A 67 -7.53 12.25 9.92
N GLY A 68 -6.54 12.18 9.03
CA GLY A 68 -5.12 12.31 9.33
C GLY A 68 -4.33 11.01 9.23
N GLY A 69 -3.01 11.14 9.30
CA GLY A 69 -2.12 10.07 8.87
C GLY A 69 -2.01 10.03 7.36
N GLY A 70 -1.47 8.94 6.81
CA GLY A 70 -1.31 8.79 5.38
C GLY A 70 -0.46 7.58 5.00
N ILE A 71 0.01 7.59 3.76
CA ILE A 71 0.92 6.57 3.24
C ILE A 71 2.13 7.19 2.56
N PHE A 72 3.23 6.45 2.59
CA PHE A 72 4.34 6.55 1.66
C PHE A 72 4.52 5.23 0.93
N ILE A 73 4.83 5.28 -0.36
CA ILE A 73 5.22 4.10 -1.15
C ILE A 73 6.61 4.33 -1.71
N PHE A 74 7.57 3.55 -1.22
CA PHE A 74 8.98 3.67 -1.57
C PHE A 74 9.38 2.67 -2.65
N ASN A 75 10.29 3.11 -3.53
CA ASN A 75 10.92 2.32 -4.57
C ASN A 75 12.11 1.51 -4.02
N SER A 76 11.91 0.80 -2.92
CA SER A 76 12.89 -0.07 -2.30
C SER A 76 12.19 -1.11 -1.43
N THR A 77 12.82 -2.28 -1.28
CA THR A 77 12.46 -3.29 -0.28
C THR A 77 13.49 -3.39 0.85
N ASN A 78 14.57 -2.58 0.80
CA ASN A 78 15.61 -2.57 1.81
C ASN A 78 15.16 -1.76 3.04
N ARG A 79 14.88 -2.47 4.13
CA ARG A 79 14.42 -1.87 5.39
C ARG A 79 15.36 -0.79 5.94
N ALA A 80 16.67 -0.97 5.83
CA ALA A 80 17.64 -0.01 6.38
C ALA A 80 17.60 1.34 5.65
N ASP A 81 17.38 1.31 4.32
CA ASP A 81 17.21 2.54 3.54
C ASP A 81 15.91 3.25 3.88
N ILE A 82 14.81 2.50 4.03
CA ILE A 82 13.51 3.03 4.44
C ILE A 82 13.61 3.73 5.80
N ASP A 83 14.20 3.06 6.79
CA ASP A 83 14.37 3.63 8.13
C ASP A 83 15.22 4.92 8.10
N ARG A 84 16.28 4.95 7.29
CA ARG A 84 17.13 6.14 7.10
C ARG A 84 16.37 7.30 6.47
N TRP A 85 15.61 7.05 5.41
CA TRP A 85 14.83 8.10 4.73
C TRP A 85 13.69 8.64 5.61
N LEU A 86 13.07 7.78 6.43
CA LEU A 86 12.04 8.18 7.38
C LEU A 86 12.64 8.99 8.55
N ALA A 87 13.87 8.70 8.97
CA ALA A 87 14.54 9.41 10.05
C ALA A 87 14.84 10.88 9.73
N ASP A 88 14.92 11.25 8.45
CA ASP A 88 15.11 12.64 8.00
C ASP A 88 13.84 13.49 8.12
N ASP A 89 12.66 12.88 8.35
CA ASP A 89 11.38 13.58 8.42
C ASP A 89 11.14 14.23 9.80
N PRO A 90 10.97 15.57 9.89
CA PRO A 90 10.77 16.25 11.16
C PRO A 90 9.52 15.80 11.93
N GLY A 91 8.44 15.44 11.23
CA GLY A 91 7.23 14.97 11.89
C GLY A 91 7.38 13.53 12.41
N VAL A 92 8.21 12.70 11.76
CA VAL A 92 8.62 11.39 12.30
C VAL A 92 9.51 11.55 13.53
N GLN A 93 10.50 12.45 13.49
CA GLN A 93 11.37 12.76 14.64
C GLN A 93 10.57 13.28 15.83
N ALA A 94 9.58 14.13 15.59
CA ALA A 94 8.63 14.61 16.59
C ALA A 94 7.58 13.55 17.01
N GLN A 95 7.73 12.32 16.51
CA GLN A 95 6.87 11.17 16.78
C GLN A 95 5.38 11.46 16.57
N ARG A 96 5.01 12.24 15.55
CA ARG A 96 3.60 12.58 15.29
C ARG A 96 2.79 11.40 14.75
N TRP A 97 3.48 10.36 14.25
CA TRP A 97 2.88 9.14 13.73
C TRP A 97 3.52 7.89 14.32
N ARG A 98 2.72 6.82 14.46
CA ARG A 98 3.23 5.45 14.57
C ARG A 98 3.41 4.92 13.15
N LEU A 99 4.60 4.45 12.82
CA LEU A 99 4.92 3.97 11.49
C LEU A 99 4.72 2.46 11.43
N GLU A 100 4.05 2.00 10.38
CA GLU A 100 3.91 0.59 10.05
C GLU A 100 4.51 0.37 8.65
N VAL A 101 5.54 -0.49 8.57
CA VAL A 101 6.29 -0.74 7.33
C VAL A 101 5.91 -2.12 6.81
N LEU A 102 5.31 -2.15 5.62
CA LEU A 102 4.71 -3.33 4.99
C LEU A 102 5.28 -3.52 3.57
N PRO A 103 5.41 -4.76 3.08
CA PRO A 103 5.71 -4.96 1.68
C PRO A 103 4.53 -4.49 0.82
N TYR A 104 4.83 -3.95 -0.36
CA TYR A 104 3.84 -3.58 -1.35
C TYR A 104 4.14 -4.37 -2.62
N LYS A 105 3.40 -5.48 -2.81
CA LYS A 105 3.55 -6.38 -3.95
C LYS A 105 2.28 -6.30 -4.81
N PRO A 106 2.27 -5.47 -5.86
CA PRO A 106 1.12 -5.41 -6.75
C PRO A 106 0.79 -6.79 -7.30
N VAL A 107 -0.49 -7.12 -7.40
CA VAL A 107 -1.02 -8.31 -8.09
C VAL A 107 -1.81 -7.84 -9.31
N ILE A 108 -2.60 -6.78 -9.14
CA ILE A 108 -3.29 -6.05 -10.19
C ILE A 108 -2.83 -4.59 -10.14
N GLY A 109 -2.62 -3.99 -11.31
CA GLY A 109 -2.12 -2.62 -11.42
C GLY A 109 -0.66 -2.52 -10.94
N SER A 110 -0.24 -1.31 -10.59
CA SER A 110 1.09 -1.05 -10.03
C SER A 110 1.06 0.29 -9.28
N ILE A 111 2.24 0.85 -9.01
CA ILE A 111 2.43 2.22 -8.54
C ILE A 111 3.37 2.96 -9.50
N CYS A 112 3.05 4.22 -9.78
CA CYS A 112 3.74 5.09 -10.73
C CYS A 112 4.08 6.42 -10.07
N ALA A 113 5.29 6.92 -10.31
CA ALA A 113 5.64 8.28 -9.95
C ALA A 113 4.90 9.25 -10.89
N VAL A 114 4.33 10.31 -10.32
CA VAL A 114 3.58 11.33 -11.08
C VAL A 114 4.37 12.63 -11.05
N SER A 115 4.68 13.16 -12.23
CA SER A 115 5.36 14.46 -12.38
C SER A 115 4.37 15.62 -12.44
N GLU A 116 4.80 16.80 -12.01
CA GLU A 116 4.00 18.02 -12.16
C GLU A 116 3.86 18.46 -13.63
N PRO A 117 2.73 19.11 -13.99
CA PRO A 117 1.56 19.38 -13.15
C PRO A 117 0.66 18.14 -12.99
N TYR A 118 0.08 17.94 -11.81
CA TYR A 118 -0.86 16.85 -11.53
C TYR A 118 -2.13 17.32 -10.83
N GLN A 119 -3.18 16.51 -10.93
CA GLN A 119 -4.44 16.69 -10.20
C GLN A 119 -4.44 15.78 -8.98
N MET A 120 -4.86 16.29 -7.82
CA MET A 120 -5.12 15.46 -6.65
C MET A 120 -6.54 14.90 -6.68
N VAL A 121 -6.68 13.62 -6.33
CA VAL A 121 -7.96 12.89 -6.34
C VAL A 121 -8.10 12.05 -5.06
N ASN A 122 -9.33 11.61 -4.78
CA ASN A 122 -9.60 10.71 -3.68
C ASN A 122 -9.84 9.29 -4.19
N TYR A 123 -9.17 8.32 -3.56
CA TYR A 123 -9.39 6.90 -3.75
C TYR A 123 -9.87 6.25 -2.46
N SER A 124 -10.61 5.16 -2.58
CA SER A 124 -10.85 4.28 -1.44
C SER A 124 -9.65 3.35 -1.28
N PHE A 125 -9.03 3.39 -0.10
CA PHE A 125 -7.98 2.50 0.35
C PHE A 125 -8.63 1.46 1.27
N ILE A 126 -8.72 0.21 0.82
CA ILE A 126 -9.38 -0.86 1.59
C ILE A 126 -8.37 -1.94 1.91
N ARG A 127 -8.02 -2.06 3.18
CA ARG A 127 -7.11 -3.08 3.71
C ARG A 127 -7.91 -4.22 4.33
N PHE A 128 -7.50 -5.45 4.06
CA PHE A 128 -8.06 -6.66 4.66
C PHE A 128 -7.06 -7.23 5.66
N VAL A 129 -7.33 -7.01 6.95
CA VAL A 129 -6.42 -7.35 8.05
C VAL A 129 -6.74 -8.75 8.57
N PRO A 130 -5.79 -9.69 8.62
CA PRO A 130 -6.02 -11.03 9.13
C PRO A 130 -6.34 -11.02 10.63
N GLN A 131 -7.39 -11.75 11.01
CA GLN A 131 -7.86 -11.96 12.38
C GLN A 131 -7.86 -13.47 12.67
N LEU A 132 -6.66 -14.03 12.82
CA LEU A 132 -6.51 -15.47 13.06
C LEU A 132 -7.02 -15.86 14.45
N THR A 133 -7.93 -16.82 14.47
CA THR A 133 -8.51 -17.43 15.67
C THR A 133 -8.37 -18.94 15.60
N LYS A 134 -8.60 -19.62 16.72
CA LYS A 134 -8.60 -21.10 16.76
C LYS A 134 -9.63 -21.71 15.79
N ASP A 135 -10.72 -21.00 15.52
CA ASP A 135 -11.85 -21.49 14.73
C ASP A 135 -11.61 -21.30 13.23
N ASN A 136 -11.04 -20.17 12.81
CA ASN A 136 -10.85 -19.86 11.39
C ASN A 136 -9.47 -20.28 10.83
N GLN A 137 -8.45 -20.49 11.68
CA GLN A 137 -7.09 -20.76 11.22
C GLN A 137 -6.97 -22.02 10.35
N ARG A 138 -7.82 -23.03 10.60
CA ARG A 138 -7.80 -24.29 9.84
C ARG A 138 -8.18 -24.09 8.37
N ASP A 139 -9.08 -23.15 8.12
CA ASP A 139 -9.61 -22.86 6.80
C ASP A 139 -9.02 -21.58 6.20
N ALA A 140 -8.07 -20.93 6.88
CA ALA A 140 -7.56 -19.61 6.53
C ALA A 140 -7.10 -19.51 5.07
N THR A 141 -6.28 -20.48 4.61
CA THR A 141 -5.82 -20.52 3.22
C THR A 141 -6.97 -20.64 2.23
N ARG A 142 -7.94 -21.51 2.50
CA ARG A 142 -9.11 -21.72 1.62
C ARG A 142 -9.99 -20.47 1.55
N LEU A 143 -10.23 -19.83 2.69
CA LEU A 143 -11.02 -18.61 2.79
C LEU A 143 -10.32 -17.44 2.10
N PHE A 144 -9.01 -17.29 2.29
CA PHE A 144 -8.25 -16.24 1.64
C PHE A 144 -8.17 -16.43 0.12
N LEU A 145 -8.06 -17.67 -0.37
CA LEU A 145 -8.17 -17.95 -1.80
C LEU A 145 -9.55 -17.58 -2.38
N ALA A 146 -10.63 -17.83 -1.63
CA ALA A 146 -11.97 -17.41 -2.04
C ALA A 146 -12.11 -15.88 -2.08
N HIS A 147 -11.53 -15.19 -1.09
CA HIS A 147 -11.42 -13.72 -1.06
C HIS A 147 -10.71 -13.19 -2.30
N GLN A 148 -9.51 -13.72 -2.63
CA GLN A 148 -8.75 -13.29 -3.79
C GLN A 148 -9.51 -13.49 -5.12
N TYR A 149 -10.29 -14.57 -5.23
CA TYR A 149 -11.16 -14.79 -6.39
C TYR A 149 -12.26 -13.73 -6.50
N LEU A 150 -12.88 -13.36 -5.38
CA LEU A 150 -13.88 -12.29 -5.32
C LEU A 150 -13.28 -10.94 -5.73
N ILE A 151 -12.12 -10.57 -5.16
CA ILE A 151 -11.40 -9.32 -5.49
C ILE A 151 -11.05 -9.27 -6.99
N SER A 152 -10.57 -10.38 -7.54
CA SER A 152 -10.28 -10.49 -8.98
C SER A 152 -11.52 -10.27 -9.85
N GLY A 153 -12.69 -10.74 -9.40
CA GLY A 153 -13.97 -10.48 -10.05
C GLY A 153 -14.35 -8.99 -10.04
N LEU A 154 -14.13 -8.28 -8.94
CA LEU A 154 -14.44 -6.85 -8.83
C LEU A 154 -13.56 -5.98 -9.75
N ASN A 155 -12.31 -6.39 -10.02
CA ASN A 155 -11.45 -5.71 -11.00
C ASN A 155 -12.06 -5.67 -12.42
N THR A 156 -12.83 -6.69 -12.82
CA THR A 156 -13.45 -6.72 -14.17
C THR A 156 -14.39 -5.53 -14.43
N SER A 157 -14.96 -4.95 -13.35
CA SER A 157 -15.80 -3.75 -13.40
C SER A 157 -15.01 -2.43 -13.45
N LYS A 158 -13.67 -2.48 -13.43
CA LYS A 158 -12.73 -1.34 -13.30
C LYS A 158 -12.91 -0.47 -12.05
N VAL A 159 -13.68 -0.95 -11.09
CA VAL A 159 -13.84 -0.30 -9.79
C VAL A 159 -12.54 -0.38 -8.99
N ILE A 160 -12.01 -1.60 -8.85
CA ILE A 160 -10.71 -1.85 -8.23
C ILE A 160 -9.65 -1.66 -9.32
N ILE A 161 -8.72 -0.73 -9.10
CA ILE A 161 -7.64 -0.41 -10.03
C ILE A 161 -6.29 -0.98 -9.58
N THR A 162 -6.18 -1.32 -8.29
CA THR A 162 -4.97 -1.93 -7.74
C THR A 162 -5.35 -2.97 -6.69
N HIS A 163 -4.67 -4.10 -6.73
CA HIS A 163 -4.67 -5.11 -5.68
C HIS A 163 -3.22 -5.37 -5.30
N VAL A 164 -2.94 -5.38 -4.01
CA VAL A 164 -1.59 -5.44 -3.45
C VAL A 164 -1.58 -6.51 -2.38
N GLN A 165 -0.71 -7.48 -2.52
CA GLN A 165 -0.44 -8.45 -1.46
C GLN A 165 0.59 -7.87 -0.50
N MET A 166 0.26 -7.87 0.81
CA MET A 166 1.10 -7.33 1.88
C MET A 166 1.57 -8.42 2.85
N GLY A 167 1.04 -9.64 2.74
CA GLY A 167 1.43 -10.81 3.51
C GLY A 167 0.80 -12.09 2.96
N GLU A 168 0.88 -13.18 3.71
CA GLU A 168 0.26 -14.45 3.29
C GLU A 168 -1.26 -14.38 3.27
N LEU A 169 -1.86 -13.67 4.23
CA LEU A 169 -3.32 -13.54 4.43
C LEU A 169 -3.74 -12.08 4.56
N GLU A 170 -2.94 -11.17 4.01
CA GLU A 170 -3.16 -9.74 4.11
C GLU A 170 -2.98 -9.09 2.74
N ASP A 171 -3.98 -8.31 2.35
CA ASP A 171 -3.94 -7.56 1.12
C ASP A 171 -4.68 -6.21 1.23
N LEU A 172 -4.50 -5.43 0.18
CA LEU A 172 -4.98 -4.07 0.03
C LEU A 172 -5.55 -3.91 -1.37
N VAL A 173 -6.68 -3.23 -1.49
CA VAL A 173 -7.21 -2.80 -2.77
C VAL A 173 -7.42 -1.29 -2.80
N ILE A 174 -7.20 -0.72 -3.99
CA ILE A 174 -7.47 0.68 -4.29
C ILE A 174 -8.63 0.74 -5.26
N ALA A 175 -9.65 1.54 -4.92
CA ALA A 175 -10.83 1.73 -5.76
C ALA A 175 -11.07 3.19 -6.11
N THR A 176 -11.58 3.41 -7.33
CA THR A 176 -11.88 4.72 -7.92
C THR A 176 -13.13 5.37 -7.36
N GLU A 177 -14.03 4.58 -6.81
CA GLU A 177 -15.27 5.04 -6.17
C GLU A 177 -15.21 4.89 -4.65
N ALA A 178 -16.13 5.57 -3.96
CA ALA A 178 -16.31 5.42 -2.53
C ALA A 178 -16.85 4.02 -2.20
N ILE A 179 -16.07 3.23 -1.46
CA ILE A 179 -16.46 1.89 -1.01
C ILE A 179 -16.49 1.87 0.51
N ASN A 180 -17.61 1.41 1.08
CA ASN A 180 -17.71 1.10 2.49
C ASN A 180 -17.39 -0.38 2.77
N ALA A 181 -17.16 -0.73 4.03
CA ALA A 181 -16.83 -2.09 4.43
C ALA A 181 -17.95 -3.09 4.07
N ASP A 182 -19.22 -2.67 4.06
CA ASP A 182 -20.38 -3.51 3.79
C ASP A 182 -20.37 -4.13 2.39
N ARG A 183 -19.65 -3.53 1.44
CA ARG A 183 -19.45 -4.11 0.11
C ARG A 183 -18.82 -5.50 0.15
N PHE A 184 -18.02 -5.77 1.18
CA PHE A 184 -17.32 -7.04 1.37
C PHE A 184 -18.04 -7.96 2.36
N ALA A 185 -19.28 -7.64 2.78
CA ALA A 185 -20.04 -8.47 3.73
C ALA A 185 -20.40 -9.86 3.18
N THR A 186 -20.37 -10.06 1.86
CA THR A 186 -20.57 -11.38 1.23
C THR A 186 -19.27 -12.15 1.01
N ASP A 187 -18.13 -11.57 1.36
CA ASP A 187 -16.85 -12.24 1.27
C ASP A 187 -16.75 -13.35 2.32
N PRO A 188 -16.53 -14.62 1.94
CA PRO A 188 -16.46 -15.72 2.90
C PRO A 188 -15.39 -15.54 3.97
N ALA A 189 -14.26 -14.90 3.65
CA ALA A 189 -13.21 -14.63 4.62
C ALA A 189 -13.63 -13.54 5.62
N VAL A 190 -14.43 -12.56 5.21
CA VAL A 190 -15.01 -11.55 6.11
C VAL A 190 -16.13 -12.17 6.96
N GLN A 191 -17.04 -12.94 6.35
CA GLN A 191 -18.16 -13.58 7.04
C GLN A 191 -17.70 -14.55 8.15
N GLN A 192 -16.60 -15.25 7.91
CA GLN A 192 -16.02 -16.20 8.88
C GLN A 192 -14.99 -15.54 9.81
N GLY A 193 -14.92 -14.20 9.81
CA GLY A 193 -14.06 -13.43 10.70
C GLY A 193 -12.57 -13.66 10.49
N LEU A 194 -12.15 -14.16 9.33
CA LEU A 194 -10.73 -14.26 8.97
C LEU A 194 -10.15 -12.89 8.62
N LEU A 195 -10.93 -12.03 7.94
CA LEU A 195 -10.49 -10.71 7.52
C LEU A 195 -11.37 -9.63 8.14
N ALA A 196 -10.72 -8.67 8.82
CA ALA A 196 -11.34 -7.39 9.15
C ALA A 196 -11.12 -6.41 8.00
N VAL A 197 -12.15 -5.62 7.68
CA VAL A 197 -12.10 -4.65 6.57
C VAL A 197 -11.86 -3.25 7.13
N GLU A 198 -10.76 -2.63 6.73
CA GLU A 198 -10.44 -1.24 7.04
C GLU A 198 -10.52 -0.38 5.78
N ALA A 199 -11.56 0.46 5.68
CA ALA A 199 -11.72 1.41 4.58
C ALA A 199 -11.32 2.83 5.00
N LYS A 200 -10.46 3.47 4.22
CA LYS A 200 -10.03 4.86 4.37
C LYS A 200 -10.13 5.59 3.05
N LYS A 201 -10.33 6.91 3.10
CA LYS A 201 -10.24 7.79 1.93
C LYS A 201 -8.82 8.34 1.82
N LEU A 202 -8.16 8.05 0.71
CA LEU A 202 -6.78 8.45 0.41
C LEU A 202 -6.79 9.60 -0.60
N PHE A 203 -6.19 10.73 -0.24
CA PHE A 203 -6.00 11.86 -1.14
C PHE A 203 -4.59 11.84 -1.74
N ILE A 204 -4.47 11.68 -3.06
CA ILE A 204 -3.18 11.42 -3.72
C ILE A 204 -3.19 11.92 -5.17
N ALA A 205 -2.02 12.10 -5.78
CA ALA A 205 -1.90 12.51 -7.18
C ALA A 205 -2.55 11.47 -8.11
N LYS A 206 -3.39 11.92 -9.03
CA LYS A 206 -3.99 11.08 -10.07
C LYS A 206 -2.89 10.50 -10.96
N GLY A 207 -3.00 9.21 -11.29
CA GLY A 207 -1.99 8.43 -12.00
C GLY A 207 -1.02 7.70 -11.08
N SER A 208 -1.09 7.91 -9.76
CA SER A 208 -0.19 7.26 -8.81
C SER A 208 -0.31 5.74 -8.86
N PHE A 209 -1.46 5.18 -9.21
CA PHE A 209 -1.70 3.74 -9.30
C PHE A 209 -1.59 3.22 -10.74
N CYS A 210 -0.91 3.96 -11.61
CA CYS A 210 -0.72 3.68 -13.03
C CYS A 210 -2.04 3.57 -13.82
N GLU A 211 -3.14 4.09 -13.27
CA GLU A 211 -4.43 4.17 -13.94
C GLU A 211 -4.38 5.18 -15.10
N LYS A 212 -4.99 4.82 -16.23
CA LYS A 212 -5.05 5.64 -17.45
C LYS A 212 -6.30 6.50 -17.48
#